data_AF-A0A2H9L391-F1
#
_entry.id   AF-A0A2H9L391-F1
#
_cell.length_a   1.000
_cell.length_b   1.000
_cell.length_c   1.000
_cell.angle_alpha   90.00
_cell.angle_beta   90.00
_cell.angle_gamma   90.00
#
_symmetry.space_group_name_H-M   'P 1'
#
loop_
_entity.id
_entity.type
_entity.pdbx_description
1 polymer ?
#
loop_
_entity_poly.entity_id
_entity_poly.type
_entity_poly.pdbx_seq_one_letter_code
_entity_poly.pdbx_strand_id
1 'polypeptide(L)'
;MRKRFELVDSMPPVYSAVRRAVELPLGELKKLSEKGRLSAEERESVPLLLAKIGSAAFRMVSAEVERTPPNKFKYVFRHPAPQLDFDPVAPKAVARCAANAIAQTMLFSELGGNRVGILSLPGHVVPTVKIGGTTYVLERHLFESGVPTLRDYMQELNAAYLSPEHPMHTISRALYSGETPTPGVFARKVRYFGGKEAALGSAYLNMSVYALSISNNRARAKRLFAEAIRLNPNISRHAATMGFELSP
;
A
#
# COMPACT_ATOMS: atom_id res chain seq x y z
N MET A 1 18.96 20.26 1.53
CA MET A 1 19.55 18.90 1.49
C MET A 1 18.42 17.87 1.46
N ARG A 2 18.16 17.20 0.32
CA ARG A 2 17.08 16.18 0.21
C ARG A 2 17.55 14.89 0.90
N LYS A 3 16.99 14.54 2.06
CA LYS A 3 17.26 13.26 2.73
C LYS A 3 16.89 12.12 1.76
N ARG A 4 17.90 11.46 1.20
CA ARG A 4 17.73 10.17 0.51
C ARG A 4 17.32 9.16 1.57
N PHE A 5 16.35 8.33 1.24
CA PHE A 5 15.84 7.27 2.10
C PHE A 5 16.98 6.31 2.50
N GLU A 6 17.29 6.18 3.80
CA GLU A 6 18.20 5.13 4.35
C GLU A 6 17.64 3.69 4.16
N LEU A 7 16.46 3.60 3.58
CA LEU A 7 15.81 2.41 3.08
C LEU A 7 16.51 1.78 1.86
N VAL A 8 17.28 2.60 1.15
CA VAL A 8 17.91 2.24 -0.12
C VAL A 8 18.98 1.18 0.06
N ASP A 9 19.54 0.91 1.24
CA ASP A 9 20.75 0.07 1.32
C ASP A 9 20.52 -1.46 1.33
N SER A 10 19.26 -1.94 1.48
CA SER A 10 18.97 -3.40 1.36
C SER A 10 17.96 -3.79 0.28
N MET A 11 17.37 -2.83 -0.44
CA MET A 11 16.66 -3.06 -1.71
C MET A 11 17.14 -2.14 -2.88
N PRO A 12 18.39 -1.63 -2.92
CA PRO A 12 18.79 -0.63 -3.92
C PRO A 12 18.68 -1.11 -5.37
N PRO A 13 19.08 -2.36 -5.72
CA PRO A 13 19.04 -2.82 -7.09
C PRO A 13 17.61 -2.92 -7.63
N VAL A 14 16.70 -3.46 -6.82
CA VAL A 14 15.31 -3.71 -7.27
C VAL A 14 14.52 -2.44 -7.37
N TYR A 15 14.66 -1.50 -6.42
CA TYR A 15 14.01 -0.21 -6.55
C TYR A 15 14.53 0.55 -7.78
N SER A 16 15.84 0.57 -8.00
CA SER A 16 16.44 1.22 -9.17
C SER A 16 16.00 0.55 -10.47
N ALA A 17 15.89 -0.78 -10.50
CA ALA A 17 15.39 -1.53 -11.63
C ALA A 17 13.91 -1.26 -11.91
N VAL A 18 13.07 -1.25 -10.86
CA VAL A 18 11.65 -0.88 -10.95
C VAL A 18 11.51 0.53 -11.49
N ARG A 19 12.25 1.50 -10.93
CA ARG A 19 12.23 2.90 -11.36
C ARG A 19 12.57 3.04 -12.84
N ARG A 20 13.62 2.37 -13.32
CA ARG A 20 13.98 2.34 -14.75
C ARG A 20 12.86 1.72 -15.59
N ALA A 21 12.29 0.59 -15.15
CA ALA A 21 11.24 -0.12 -15.88
C ALA A 21 9.95 0.70 -16.03
N VAL A 22 9.71 1.66 -15.12
CA VAL A 22 8.51 2.51 -15.13
C VAL A 22 8.82 3.97 -15.47
N GLU A 23 10.02 4.31 -15.91
CA GLU A 23 10.46 5.70 -16.11
C GLU A 23 9.56 6.43 -17.13
N LEU A 24 9.29 5.80 -18.28
CA LEU A 24 8.40 6.35 -19.31
C LEU A 24 6.97 6.56 -18.80
N PRO A 25 6.25 5.53 -18.31
CA PRO A 25 4.88 5.74 -17.84
C PRO A 25 4.79 6.67 -16.61
N LEU A 26 5.79 6.68 -15.73
CA LEU A 26 5.86 7.62 -14.61
C LEU A 26 6.10 9.06 -15.10
N GLY A 27 6.94 9.25 -16.11
CA GLY A 27 7.18 10.54 -16.74
C GLY A 27 5.94 11.11 -17.43
N GLU A 28 5.20 10.27 -18.15
CA GLU A 28 3.91 10.63 -18.75
C GLU A 28 2.89 11.00 -17.68
N LEU A 29 2.74 10.17 -16.64
CA LEU A 29 1.85 10.45 -15.53
C LEU A 29 2.20 11.75 -14.81
N LYS A 30 3.49 12.05 -14.65
CA LYS A 30 3.96 13.30 -14.06
C LYS A 30 3.52 14.51 -14.88
N LYS A 31 3.67 14.47 -16.21
CA LYS A 31 3.17 15.52 -17.11
C LYS A 31 1.65 15.72 -16.95
N LEU A 32 0.89 14.64 -16.88
CA LEU A 32 -0.56 14.71 -16.65
C LEU A 32 -0.89 15.30 -15.26
N SER A 33 -0.10 14.98 -14.24
CA SER A 33 -0.29 15.46 -12.87
C SER A 33 -0.07 16.98 -12.68
N GLU A 34 0.67 17.59 -13.61
CA GLU A 34 0.99 19.02 -13.64
C GLU A 34 -0.11 19.82 -14.37
N LYS A 35 -1.02 19.14 -15.09
CA LYS A 35 -2.16 19.78 -15.75
C LYS A 35 -3.29 20.08 -14.77
N GLY A 36 -3.89 21.26 -14.90
CA GLY A 36 -5.06 21.65 -14.10
C GLY A 36 -6.35 20.92 -14.50
N ARG A 37 -6.49 20.58 -15.79
CA ARG A 37 -7.64 19.83 -16.33
C ARG A 37 -7.16 18.87 -17.41
N LEU A 38 -7.66 17.64 -17.36
CA LEU A 38 -7.38 16.60 -18.35
C LEU A 38 -8.48 16.53 -19.41
N SER A 39 -8.07 16.26 -20.65
CA SER A 39 -8.95 15.86 -21.76
C SER A 39 -9.60 14.48 -21.49
N ALA A 40 -10.54 14.06 -22.35
CA ALA A 40 -11.15 12.73 -22.22
C ALA A 40 -10.12 11.62 -22.41
N GLU A 41 -9.35 11.66 -23.49
CA GLU A 41 -8.28 10.71 -23.81
C GLU A 41 -7.22 10.65 -22.69
N GLU A 42 -6.85 11.80 -22.12
CA GLU A 42 -5.90 11.85 -21.01
C GLU A 42 -6.45 11.15 -19.77
N ARG A 43 -7.73 11.35 -19.44
CA ARG A 43 -8.36 10.66 -18.29
C ARG A 43 -8.41 9.15 -18.49
N GLU A 44 -8.63 8.69 -19.72
CA GLU A 44 -8.62 7.26 -20.06
C GLU A 44 -7.21 6.67 -19.99
N SER A 45 -6.17 7.46 -20.30
CA SER A 45 -4.78 7.00 -20.22
C SER A 45 -4.27 6.83 -18.77
N VAL A 46 -4.76 7.63 -17.82
CA VAL A 46 -4.29 7.60 -16.42
C VAL A 46 -4.38 6.20 -15.77
N PRO A 47 -5.55 5.52 -15.74
CA PRO A 47 -5.63 4.19 -15.13
C PRO A 47 -4.74 3.15 -15.82
N LEU A 48 -4.51 3.29 -17.14
CA LEU A 48 -3.62 2.41 -17.90
C LEU A 48 -2.14 2.62 -17.51
N LEU A 49 -1.71 3.88 -17.36
CA LEU A 49 -0.36 4.21 -16.89
C LEU A 49 -0.14 3.73 -15.46
N LEU A 50 -1.13 3.94 -14.59
CA LEU A 50 -1.06 3.47 -13.21
C LEU A 50 -1.00 1.95 -13.13
N ALA A 51 -1.77 1.22 -13.95
CA ALA A 51 -1.73 -0.24 -14.01
C ALA A 51 -0.37 -0.74 -14.50
N LYS A 52 0.19 -0.13 -15.55
CA LYS A 52 1.54 -0.44 -16.06
C LYS A 52 2.61 -0.27 -14.97
N ILE A 53 2.58 0.85 -14.25
CA ILE A 53 3.51 1.12 -13.15
C ILE A 53 3.33 0.10 -12.02
N GLY A 54 2.08 -0.12 -11.60
CA GLY A 54 1.73 -1.01 -10.50
C GLY A 54 2.12 -2.46 -10.76
N SER A 55 1.80 -3.00 -11.94
CA SER A 55 2.13 -4.36 -12.34
C SER A 55 3.63 -4.57 -12.51
N ALA A 56 4.35 -3.60 -13.09
CA ALA A 56 5.81 -3.69 -13.22
C ALA A 56 6.49 -3.71 -11.85
N ALA A 57 6.10 -2.81 -10.95
CA ALA A 57 6.60 -2.77 -9.58
C ALA A 57 6.32 -4.09 -8.85
N PHE A 58 5.07 -4.57 -8.88
CA PHE A 58 4.68 -5.82 -8.22
C PHE A 58 5.49 -7.01 -8.73
N ARG A 59 5.60 -7.18 -10.05
CA ARG A 59 6.30 -8.34 -10.66
C ARG A 59 7.78 -8.38 -10.27
N MET A 60 8.48 -7.25 -10.42
CA MET A 60 9.92 -7.19 -10.15
C MET A 60 10.24 -7.35 -8.67
N VAL A 61 9.44 -6.73 -7.81
CA VAL A 61 9.58 -6.87 -6.36
C VAL A 61 9.23 -8.29 -5.90
N SER A 62 8.18 -8.89 -6.48
CA SER A 62 7.80 -10.27 -6.15
C SER A 62 8.89 -11.26 -6.52
N ALA A 63 9.52 -11.10 -7.69
CA ALA A 63 10.65 -11.94 -8.10
C ALA A 63 11.83 -11.83 -7.11
N GLU A 64 12.10 -10.64 -6.57
CA GLU A 64 13.14 -10.47 -5.55
C GLU A 64 12.79 -11.15 -4.23
N VAL A 65 11.56 -10.98 -3.78
CA VAL A 65 11.04 -11.63 -2.57
C VAL A 65 11.07 -13.16 -2.72
N GLU A 66 10.86 -13.70 -3.92
CA GLU A 66 10.97 -15.14 -4.18
C GLU A 66 12.41 -15.64 -4.13
N ARG A 67 13.39 -14.83 -4.56
CA ARG A 67 14.81 -15.16 -4.52
C ARG A 67 15.41 -15.05 -3.13
N THR A 68 14.80 -14.25 -2.25
CA THR A 68 15.21 -14.10 -0.86
C THR A 68 14.45 -15.10 0.01
N PRO A 69 15.07 -16.19 0.51
CA PRO A 69 14.35 -17.18 1.30
C PRO A 69 13.76 -16.51 2.56
N PRO A 70 12.46 -16.68 2.85
CA PRO A 70 11.89 -16.20 4.11
C PRO A 70 12.52 -17.01 5.24
N ASN A 71 13.20 -16.35 6.18
CA ASN A 71 13.57 -16.99 7.43
C ASN A 71 12.27 -17.38 8.15
N LYS A 72 11.97 -18.69 8.23
CA LYS A 72 10.75 -19.22 8.85
C LYS A 72 10.65 -18.73 10.30
N PHE A 73 9.56 -18.07 10.68
CA PHE A 73 9.25 -17.74 12.08
C PHE A 73 7.78 -17.98 12.43
N LYS A 74 7.56 -18.52 13.64
CA LYS A 74 6.25 -18.60 14.34
C LYS A 74 6.00 -17.27 15.04
N TYR A 75 4.85 -16.65 14.79
CA TYR A 75 4.36 -15.50 15.56
C TYR A 75 3.88 -15.95 16.95
N VAL A 76 4.25 -15.23 18.00
CA VAL A 76 3.62 -15.34 19.32
C VAL A 76 3.20 -13.94 19.73
N PHE A 77 1.92 -13.62 19.54
CA PHE A 77 1.29 -12.41 20.09
C PHE A 77 1.04 -12.63 21.59
N ARG A 78 1.34 -11.63 22.44
CA ARG A 78 1.13 -11.71 23.90
C ARG A 78 -0.27 -11.30 24.37
N HIS A 79 -1.17 -10.98 23.45
CA HIS A 79 -2.61 -10.83 23.71
C HIS A 79 -3.39 -11.69 22.71
N PRO A 80 -4.60 -12.17 23.06
CA PRO A 80 -5.46 -12.82 22.08
C PRO A 80 -5.75 -11.80 20.98
N ALA A 81 -5.00 -11.91 19.88
CA ALA A 81 -5.29 -11.17 18.67
C ALA A 81 -6.74 -11.46 18.28
N PRO A 82 -7.47 -10.53 17.64
CA PRO A 82 -8.61 -10.97 16.85
C PRO A 82 -8.12 -12.14 16.00
N GLN A 83 -8.84 -13.27 16.03
CA GLN A 83 -8.65 -14.36 15.08
C GLN A 83 -8.91 -13.79 13.68
N LEU A 84 -7.90 -13.11 13.14
CA LEU A 84 -7.65 -13.15 11.73
C LEU A 84 -7.21 -14.59 11.53
N ASP A 85 -8.10 -15.41 10.99
CA ASP A 85 -7.73 -16.66 10.34
C ASP A 85 -6.72 -16.31 9.25
N PHE A 86 -5.47 -16.06 9.67
CA PHE A 86 -4.33 -15.98 8.79
C PHE A 86 -4.10 -17.41 8.37
N ASP A 87 -4.73 -17.75 7.26
CA ASP A 87 -4.40 -18.91 6.48
C ASP A 87 -2.85 -19.00 6.39
N PRO A 88 -2.22 -20.11 6.80
CA PRO A 88 -0.78 -20.34 6.68
C PRO A 88 -0.26 -20.30 5.22
N VAL A 89 -1.09 -19.94 4.23
CA VAL A 89 -0.74 -19.55 2.86
C VAL A 89 0.18 -18.32 2.84
N ALA A 90 1.45 -18.66 3.07
CA ALA A 90 2.69 -18.08 2.58
C ALA A 90 3.09 -16.67 3.10
N PRO A 91 4.09 -16.59 4.01
CA PRO A 91 4.86 -15.38 4.29
C PRO A 91 5.31 -14.60 3.02
N LYS A 92 5.42 -15.29 1.88
CA LYS A 92 5.66 -14.70 0.56
C LYS A 92 4.55 -13.75 0.11
N ALA A 93 3.28 -14.08 0.34
CA ALA A 93 2.16 -13.21 -0.05
C ALA A 93 2.18 -11.88 0.73
N VAL A 94 2.38 -11.95 2.05
CA VAL A 94 2.54 -10.78 2.92
C VAL A 94 3.75 -9.94 2.51
N ALA A 95 4.89 -10.58 2.23
CA ALA A 95 6.10 -9.90 1.77
C ALA A 95 5.90 -9.19 0.41
N ARG A 96 5.20 -9.82 -0.53
CA ARG A 96 4.86 -9.21 -1.84
C ARG A 96 3.94 -8.01 -1.67
N CYS A 97 2.93 -8.09 -0.81
CA CYS A 97 2.03 -6.97 -0.54
C CYS A 97 2.77 -5.79 0.10
N ALA A 98 3.57 -6.03 1.13
CA ALA A 98 4.36 -5.00 1.80
C ALA A 98 5.37 -4.34 0.83
N ALA A 99 6.10 -5.16 0.06
CA ALA A 99 7.12 -4.67 -0.84
C ALA A 99 6.52 -3.93 -2.06
N ASN A 100 5.35 -4.34 -2.55
CA ASN A 100 4.62 -3.57 -3.56
C ASN A 100 4.14 -2.22 -3.03
N ALA A 101 3.58 -2.17 -1.82
CA ALA A 101 3.15 -0.91 -1.20
C ALA A 101 4.33 0.06 -1.02
N ILE A 102 5.52 -0.44 -0.66
CA ILE A 102 6.76 0.35 -0.57
C ILE A 102 7.15 0.90 -1.94
N ALA A 103 7.26 0.05 -2.95
CA ALA A 103 7.67 0.46 -4.29
C ALA A 103 6.73 1.52 -4.87
N GLN A 104 5.42 1.32 -4.76
CA GLN A 104 4.44 2.27 -5.27
C GLN A 104 4.45 3.58 -4.51
N THR A 105 4.55 3.55 -3.19
CA THR A 105 4.63 4.77 -2.39
C THR A 105 5.87 5.58 -2.74
N MET A 106 7.02 4.93 -2.95
CA MET A 106 8.25 5.60 -3.36
C MET A 106 8.15 6.19 -4.77
N LEU A 107 7.66 5.42 -5.75
CA LEU A 107 7.47 5.88 -7.12
C LEU A 107 6.52 7.09 -7.19
N PHE A 108 5.39 7.03 -6.50
CA PHE A 108 4.41 8.12 -6.55
C PHE A 108 4.81 9.31 -5.67
N SER A 109 5.73 9.15 -4.71
CA SER A 109 6.30 10.29 -3.99
C SER A 109 7.01 11.30 -4.91
N GLU A 110 7.38 10.88 -6.13
CA GLU A 110 7.95 11.74 -7.18
C GLU A 110 6.92 12.71 -7.78
N LEU A 111 5.62 12.39 -7.71
CA LEU A 111 4.53 13.32 -8.08
C LEU A 111 4.36 14.46 -7.07
N GLY A 112 4.81 14.22 -5.82
CA GLY A 112 4.94 15.22 -4.76
C GLY A 112 3.64 15.81 -4.23
N GLY A 113 3.78 16.64 -3.19
CA GLY A 113 2.70 17.43 -2.61
C GLY A 113 1.53 16.62 -2.05
N ASN A 114 0.32 17.04 -2.40
CA ASN A 114 -0.95 16.43 -2.00
C ASN A 114 -1.49 15.42 -3.02
N ARG A 115 -0.68 15.03 -4.02
CA ARG A 115 -1.07 14.09 -5.08
C ARG A 115 -0.96 12.63 -4.67
N VAL A 116 -0.40 12.34 -3.52
CA VAL A 116 -0.31 10.97 -2.98
C VAL A 116 -1.05 10.89 -1.67
N GLY A 117 -1.47 9.71 -1.30
CA GLY A 117 -2.08 9.46 0.00
C GLY A 117 -2.30 7.97 0.23
N ILE A 118 -3.05 7.67 1.27
CA ILE A 118 -3.42 6.31 1.65
C ILE A 118 -4.89 6.23 2.02
N LEU A 119 -5.50 5.08 1.76
CA LEU A 119 -6.74 4.65 2.40
C LEU A 119 -6.38 3.69 3.52
N SER A 120 -6.82 4.02 4.73
CA SER A 120 -6.80 3.12 5.87
C SER A 120 -8.16 2.45 5.98
N LEU A 121 -8.14 1.13 5.87
CA LEU A 121 -9.26 0.21 6.05
C LEU A 121 -9.00 -0.61 7.32
N PRO A 122 -10.01 -1.26 7.91
CA PRO A 122 -9.79 -2.21 9.00
C PRO A 122 -8.78 -3.30 8.61
N GLY A 123 -7.60 -3.27 9.24
CA GLY A 123 -6.53 -4.25 8.99
C GLY A 123 -5.80 -4.12 7.65
N HIS A 124 -6.05 -3.08 6.85
CA HIS A 124 -5.46 -2.93 5.51
C HIS A 124 -5.17 -1.47 5.15
N VAL A 125 -4.04 -1.22 4.48
CA VAL A 125 -3.65 0.14 4.04
C VAL A 125 -3.34 0.12 2.56
N VAL A 126 -4.04 0.95 1.79
CA VAL A 126 -3.95 0.97 0.33
C VAL A 126 -3.37 2.30 -0.14
N PRO A 127 -2.28 2.30 -0.95
CA PRO A 127 -1.76 3.52 -1.54
C PRO A 127 -2.76 4.15 -2.52
N THR A 128 -2.69 5.47 -2.67
CA THR A 128 -3.54 6.22 -3.61
C THR A 128 -2.75 7.32 -4.29
N VAL A 129 -3.25 7.74 -5.45
CA VAL A 129 -2.70 8.86 -6.21
C VAL A 129 -3.82 9.72 -6.77
N LYS A 130 -3.65 11.04 -6.74
CA LYS A 130 -4.60 12.03 -7.24
C LYS A 130 -4.03 12.71 -8.48
N ILE A 131 -4.72 12.53 -9.61
CA ILE A 131 -4.35 13.05 -10.93
C ILE A 131 -5.58 13.70 -11.55
N GLY A 132 -5.45 14.95 -12.04
CA GLY A 132 -6.56 15.66 -12.69
C GLY A 132 -7.80 15.85 -11.80
N GLY A 133 -7.63 15.89 -10.47
CA GLY A 133 -8.73 15.97 -9.50
C GLY A 133 -9.32 14.63 -9.07
N THR A 134 -8.98 13.54 -9.76
CA THR A 134 -9.48 12.18 -9.47
C THR A 134 -8.50 11.41 -8.61
N THR A 135 -9.00 10.76 -7.56
CA THR A 135 -8.20 9.85 -6.71
C THR A 135 -8.35 8.42 -7.22
N TYR A 136 -7.21 7.78 -7.47
CA TYR A 136 -7.08 6.40 -7.92
C TYR A 136 -6.53 5.53 -6.78
N VAL A 137 -7.00 4.29 -6.70
CA VAL A 137 -6.67 3.35 -5.63
C VAL A 137 -5.73 2.27 -6.14
N LEU A 138 -4.55 2.16 -5.54
CA LEU A 138 -3.45 1.34 -6.02
C LEU A 138 -3.45 -0.04 -5.33
N GLU A 139 -4.54 -0.78 -5.50
CA GLU A 139 -4.67 -2.14 -4.96
C GLU A 139 -4.19 -3.19 -5.97
N ARG A 140 -3.39 -4.16 -5.52
CA ARG A 140 -2.70 -5.10 -6.43
C ARG A 140 -3.65 -5.96 -7.24
N HIS A 141 -4.72 -6.41 -6.60
CA HIS A 141 -5.67 -7.36 -7.18
C HIS A 141 -6.44 -6.76 -8.35
N LEU A 142 -6.40 -5.44 -8.47
CA LEU A 142 -7.16 -4.69 -9.47
C LEU A 142 -6.28 -4.28 -10.64
N PHE A 143 -4.95 -4.35 -10.56
CA PHE A 143 -4.08 -3.91 -11.66
C PHE A 143 -4.27 -4.67 -12.97
N GLU A 144 -4.64 -5.94 -12.92
CA GLU A 144 -4.93 -6.74 -14.11
C GLU A 144 -6.25 -6.31 -14.79
N SER A 145 -7.16 -5.72 -14.03
CA SER A 145 -8.46 -5.19 -14.49
C SER A 145 -8.46 -3.67 -14.68
N GLY A 146 -7.34 -2.99 -14.39
CA GLY A 146 -7.20 -1.53 -14.42
C GLY A 146 -7.26 -0.87 -13.04
N VAL A 147 -6.69 0.34 -12.90
CA VAL A 147 -6.66 1.04 -11.62
C VAL A 147 -7.97 1.81 -11.40
N PRO A 148 -8.81 1.42 -10.41
CA PRO A 148 -10.10 2.06 -10.20
C PRO A 148 -9.94 3.46 -9.61
N THR A 149 -10.95 4.30 -9.85
CA THR A 149 -11.13 5.50 -9.03
C THR A 149 -11.57 5.11 -7.62
N LEU A 150 -11.50 6.04 -6.65
CA LEU A 150 -12.03 5.79 -5.31
C LEU A 150 -13.51 5.39 -5.33
N ARG A 151 -14.31 5.97 -6.24
CA ARG A 151 -15.72 5.62 -6.39
C ARG A 151 -15.87 4.17 -6.87
N ASP A 152 -15.16 3.80 -7.93
CA ASP A 152 -15.26 2.46 -8.51
C ASP A 152 -14.72 1.41 -7.53
N TYR A 153 -13.69 1.75 -6.76
CA TYR A 153 -13.16 0.89 -5.70
C TYR A 153 -14.19 0.60 -4.60
N MET A 154 -15.07 1.56 -4.26
CA MET A 154 -16.17 1.31 -3.32
C MET A 154 -17.21 0.34 -3.90
N GLN A 155 -17.52 0.47 -5.19
CA GLN A 155 -18.44 -0.43 -5.88
C GLN A 155 -17.85 -1.85 -5.95
N GLU A 156 -16.55 -1.94 -6.23
CA GLU A 156 -15.80 -3.19 -6.27
C GLU A 156 -15.77 -3.88 -4.91
N LEU A 157 -15.54 -3.15 -3.82
CA LEU A 157 -15.64 -3.71 -2.47
C LEU A 157 -17.04 -4.24 -2.16
N ASN A 158 -18.09 -3.53 -2.59
CA ASN A 158 -19.46 -4.01 -2.42
C ASN A 158 -19.69 -5.32 -3.22
N ALA A 159 -19.27 -5.38 -4.48
CA ALA A 159 -19.36 -6.59 -5.30
C ALA A 159 -18.59 -7.76 -4.65
N ALA A 160 -17.39 -7.49 -4.15
CA ALA A 160 -16.56 -8.46 -3.43
C ALA A 160 -17.21 -8.96 -2.12
N TYR A 161 -17.99 -8.13 -1.43
CA TYR A 161 -18.71 -8.56 -0.23
C TYR A 161 -19.72 -9.66 -0.55
N LEU A 162 -20.40 -9.53 -1.69
CA LEU A 162 -21.45 -10.43 -2.13
C LEU A 162 -20.91 -11.70 -2.79
N SER A 163 -19.61 -11.79 -3.06
CA SER A 163 -18.99 -12.90 -3.76
C SER A 163 -17.79 -13.46 -2.99
N PRO A 164 -17.95 -14.58 -2.26
CA PRO A 164 -16.89 -15.20 -1.46
C PRO A 164 -15.61 -15.55 -2.22
N GLU A 165 -15.73 -15.87 -3.51
CA GLU A 165 -14.62 -16.19 -4.40
C GLU A 165 -13.82 -14.96 -4.86
N HIS A 166 -14.32 -13.75 -4.57
CA HIS A 166 -13.66 -12.54 -4.99
C HIS A 166 -12.33 -12.35 -4.23
N PRO A 167 -11.21 -11.99 -4.88
CA PRO A 167 -9.92 -11.81 -4.20
C PRO A 167 -9.93 -10.78 -3.07
N MET A 168 -10.87 -9.83 -3.09
CA MET A 168 -11.03 -8.82 -2.03
C MET A 168 -12.12 -9.17 -1.00
N HIS A 169 -12.72 -10.36 -1.05
CA HIS A 169 -13.82 -10.75 -0.17
C HIS A 169 -13.43 -10.59 1.31
N THR A 170 -12.25 -11.06 1.72
CA THR A 170 -11.78 -10.93 3.11
C THR A 170 -11.68 -9.48 3.58
N ILE A 171 -11.14 -8.59 2.73
CA ILE A 171 -11.02 -7.15 3.03
C ILE A 171 -12.42 -6.53 3.14
N SER A 172 -13.29 -6.85 2.18
CA SER A 172 -14.66 -6.35 2.14
C SER A 172 -15.48 -6.82 3.35
N ARG A 173 -15.35 -8.10 3.72
CA ARG A 173 -16.00 -8.68 4.90
C ARG A 173 -15.53 -8.02 6.19
N ALA A 174 -14.23 -7.74 6.33
CA ALA A 174 -13.70 -7.01 7.48
C ALA A 174 -14.25 -5.58 7.54
N LEU A 175 -14.37 -4.91 6.39
CA LEU A 175 -14.94 -3.57 6.30
C LEU A 175 -16.42 -3.56 6.69
N TYR A 176 -17.21 -4.49 6.18
CA TYR A 176 -18.67 -4.50 6.40
C TYR A 176 -19.12 -5.33 7.61
N SER A 177 -18.22 -6.07 8.27
CA SER A 177 -18.46 -6.98 9.42
C SER A 177 -19.81 -6.81 10.13
N GLY A 178 -20.80 -7.62 9.72
CA GLY A 178 -22.14 -7.68 10.32
C GLY A 178 -23.14 -6.63 9.83
N GLU A 179 -22.80 -5.85 8.82
CA GLU A 179 -23.59 -4.71 8.36
C GLU A 179 -23.81 -4.75 6.84
N THR A 180 -24.94 -4.19 6.40
CA THR A 180 -25.23 -4.03 4.97
C THR A 180 -24.21 -3.06 4.34
N PRO A 181 -23.54 -3.44 3.24
CA PRO A 181 -22.63 -2.55 2.55
C PRO A 181 -23.33 -1.29 2.05
N THR A 182 -22.97 -0.14 2.62
CA THR A 182 -23.49 1.17 2.20
C THR A 182 -22.36 2.18 2.15
N PRO A 183 -22.49 3.27 1.35
CA PRO A 183 -21.52 4.37 1.37
C PRO A 183 -21.28 4.95 2.77
N GLY A 184 -22.31 4.94 3.65
CA GLY A 184 -22.19 5.39 5.04
C GLY A 184 -21.30 4.50 5.90
N VAL A 185 -21.41 3.17 5.76
CA VAL A 185 -20.51 2.20 6.43
C VAL A 185 -19.07 2.41 5.99
N PHE A 186 -18.86 2.57 4.68
CA PHE A 186 -17.54 2.85 4.14
C PHE A 186 -16.98 4.16 4.71
N ALA A 187 -17.72 5.26 4.63
CA ALA A 187 -17.26 6.59 5.07
C ALA A 187 -16.85 6.62 6.55
N ARG A 188 -17.50 5.84 7.43
CA ARG A 188 -17.16 5.83 8.85
C ARG A 188 -15.99 4.89 9.20
N LYS A 189 -15.77 3.82 8.44
CA LYS A 189 -14.69 2.83 8.68
C LYS A 189 -13.43 3.07 7.84
N VAL A 190 -13.53 3.88 6.80
CA VAL A 190 -12.41 4.25 5.94
C VAL A 190 -11.93 5.65 6.29
N ARG A 191 -10.61 5.82 6.31
CA ARG A 191 -9.97 7.12 6.47
C ARG A 191 -8.99 7.35 5.33
N TYR A 192 -9.15 8.47 4.64
CA TYR A 192 -8.20 8.93 3.64
C TYR A 192 -7.19 9.89 4.28
N PHE A 193 -5.91 9.60 4.12
CA PHE A 193 -4.83 10.49 4.54
C PHE A 193 -4.07 10.92 3.29
N GLY A 194 -4.35 12.14 2.82
CA GLY A 194 -3.63 12.76 1.72
C GLY A 194 -2.29 13.34 2.16
N GLY A 195 -1.42 13.57 1.19
CA GLY A 195 -0.13 14.21 1.40
C GLY A 195 1.04 13.23 1.42
N LYS A 196 2.19 13.78 0.99
CA LYS A 196 3.45 13.06 0.95
C LYS A 196 3.83 12.45 2.30
N GLU A 197 3.64 13.14 3.41
CA GLU A 197 4.02 12.63 4.74
C GLU A 197 3.21 11.40 5.15
N ALA A 198 1.89 11.42 4.95
CA ALA A 198 1.02 10.27 5.22
C ALA A 198 1.41 9.05 4.38
N ALA A 199 1.68 9.27 3.09
CA ALA A 199 2.16 8.23 2.19
C ALA A 199 3.51 7.68 2.67
N LEU A 200 4.48 8.55 2.95
CA LEU A 200 5.81 8.14 3.43
C LEU A 200 5.75 7.39 4.76
N GLY A 201 4.92 7.83 5.70
CA GLY A 201 4.68 7.11 6.95
C GLY A 201 4.24 5.67 6.70
N SER A 202 3.32 5.44 5.77
CA SER A 202 2.88 4.08 5.40
C SER A 202 3.94 3.26 4.69
N ALA A 203 4.84 3.86 3.90
CA ALA A 203 6.00 3.14 3.38
C ALA A 203 6.90 2.64 4.52
N TYR A 204 7.19 3.51 5.49
CA TYR A 204 7.98 3.14 6.68
C TYR A 204 7.30 2.08 7.54
N LEU A 205 5.97 2.09 7.62
CA LEU A 205 5.19 1.05 8.29
C LEU A 205 5.36 -0.31 7.59
N ASN A 206 5.11 -0.37 6.28
CA ASN A 206 5.25 -1.61 5.51
C ASN A 206 6.69 -2.15 5.54
N MET A 207 7.67 -1.24 5.57
CA MET A 207 9.09 -1.55 5.78
C MET A 207 9.37 -2.18 7.14
N SER A 208 8.76 -1.66 8.21
CA SER A 208 8.93 -2.23 9.55
C SER A 208 8.35 -3.65 9.62
N VAL A 209 7.20 -3.89 8.96
CA VAL A 209 6.59 -5.22 8.84
C VAL A 209 7.53 -6.13 8.06
N TYR A 210 8.07 -5.70 6.91
CA TYR A 210 9.05 -6.48 6.16
C TYR A 210 10.30 -6.83 6.99
N ALA A 211 10.89 -5.84 7.67
CA ALA A 211 12.08 -6.03 8.49
C ALA A 211 11.84 -7.00 9.65
N LEU A 212 10.63 -6.96 10.25
CA LEU A 212 10.22 -7.87 11.32
C LEU A 212 9.93 -9.27 10.80
N SER A 213 9.12 -9.39 9.75
CA SER A 213 8.55 -10.65 9.26
C SER A 213 9.48 -11.45 8.35
N ILE A 214 10.42 -10.80 7.65
CA ILE A 214 11.29 -11.44 6.65
C ILE A 214 12.75 -11.45 7.08
N SER A 215 13.26 -10.29 7.53
CA SER A 215 14.66 -10.18 7.93
C SER A 215 14.91 -10.50 9.41
N ASN A 216 13.85 -10.73 10.21
CA ASN A 216 13.88 -10.88 11.68
C ASN A 216 14.74 -9.80 12.38
N ASN A 217 14.81 -8.60 11.80
CA ASN A 217 15.66 -7.53 12.27
C ASN A 217 14.82 -6.58 13.13
N ARG A 218 14.55 -6.99 14.37
CA ARG A 218 13.72 -6.24 15.33
C ARG A 218 14.23 -4.82 15.58
N ALA A 219 15.54 -4.64 15.69
CA ALA A 219 16.13 -3.31 15.90
C ALA A 219 15.84 -2.37 14.72
N ARG A 220 15.98 -2.85 13.48
CA ARG A 220 15.62 -2.11 12.28
C ARG A 220 14.12 -1.84 12.19
N ALA A 221 13.29 -2.86 12.46
CA ALA A 221 11.83 -2.72 12.47
C ALA A 221 11.37 -1.61 13.43
N LYS A 222 11.90 -1.58 14.67
CA LYS A 222 11.61 -0.51 15.64
C LYS A 222 11.96 0.89 15.14
N ARG A 223 13.14 1.08 14.53
CA ARG A 223 13.55 2.37 13.96
C ARG A 223 12.63 2.82 12.83
N LEU A 224 12.34 1.92 11.88
CA LEU A 224 11.45 2.20 10.75
C LEU A 224 10.05 2.57 11.22
N PHE A 225 9.58 1.90 12.25
CA PHE A 225 8.27 2.16 12.82
C PHE A 225 8.18 3.49 13.56
N ALA A 226 9.21 3.85 14.33
CA ALA A 226 9.29 5.17 14.96
C ALA A 226 9.24 6.29 13.91
N GLU A 227 9.94 6.11 12.79
CA GLU A 227 9.89 7.07 11.67
C GLU A 227 8.51 7.10 11.00
N ALA A 228 7.82 5.96 10.88
CA ALA A 228 6.44 5.90 10.40
C ALA A 228 5.49 6.74 11.26
N ILE A 229 5.58 6.62 12.58
CA ILE A 229 4.77 7.38 13.54
C ILE A 229 5.13 8.87 13.50
N ARG A 230 6.41 9.21 13.42
CA ARG A 230 6.88 10.60 13.33
C ARG A 230 6.30 11.31 12.10
N LEU A 231 6.19 10.62 10.98
CA LEU A 231 5.65 11.16 9.72
C LEU A 231 4.11 11.13 9.65
N ASN A 232 3.48 10.15 10.27
CA ASN A 232 2.03 10.03 10.33
C ASN A 232 1.61 9.49 11.70
N PRO A 233 1.30 10.37 12.67
CA PRO A 233 0.93 9.95 14.02
C PRO A 233 -0.31 9.03 14.06
N ASN A 234 -1.17 9.05 13.04
CA ASN A 234 -2.33 8.15 12.97
C ASN A 234 -1.93 6.67 12.82
N ILE A 235 -0.69 6.39 12.38
CA ILE A 235 -0.13 5.03 12.30
C ILE A 235 0.04 4.43 13.71
N SER A 236 0.24 5.24 14.75
CA SER A 236 0.34 4.75 16.14
C SER A 236 -0.90 3.97 16.60
N ARG A 237 -2.09 4.25 16.04
CA ARG A 237 -3.29 3.47 16.33
C ARG A 237 -3.28 2.11 15.63
N HIS A 238 -2.69 2.02 14.43
CA HIS A 238 -2.44 0.75 13.73
C HIS A 238 -1.28 -0.05 14.36
N ALA A 239 -0.39 0.63 15.06
CA ALA A 239 0.74 0.02 15.76
C ALA A 239 0.33 -0.90 16.90
N ALA A 240 -0.60 -0.41 17.73
CA ALA A 240 -1.12 -1.15 18.88
C ALA A 240 -1.78 -2.47 18.46
N THR A 241 -2.49 -2.48 17.32
CA THR A 241 -3.09 -3.69 16.74
C THR A 241 -2.07 -4.69 16.19
N MET A 242 -0.83 -4.25 15.91
CA MET A 242 0.26 -5.12 15.43
C MET A 242 1.21 -5.59 16.54
N GLY A 243 0.91 -5.29 17.81
CA GLY A 243 1.70 -5.76 18.95
C GLY A 243 3.07 -5.07 19.11
N PHE A 244 3.26 -3.91 18.48
CA PHE A 244 4.42 -3.06 18.78
C PHE A 244 4.12 -2.21 20.02
N GLU A 245 4.47 -2.74 21.19
CA GLU A 245 4.62 -1.89 22.38
C GLU A 245 5.91 -1.09 22.22
N LEU A 246 5.77 0.19 21.89
CA LEU A 246 6.84 1.15 22.11
C LEU A 246 6.80 1.50 23.59
N SER A 247 7.58 0.78 24.40
CA SER A 247 7.89 1.28 25.74
C SER A 247 8.63 2.62 25.59
N PRO A 248 8.29 3.63 26.41
CA PRO A 248 9.00 4.90 26.43
C PRO A 248 10.50 4.73 26.69
#